data_AF-A0A0N7JA73-F1
#
_entry.id   AF-A0A0N7JA73-F1
#
_cell.length_a   1.000
_cell.length_b   1.000
_cell.length_c   1.000
_cell.angle_alpha   90.00
_cell.angle_beta   90.00
_cell.angle_gamma   90.00
#
_symmetry.space_group_name_H-M   'P 1'
#
loop_
_entity.id
_entity.type
_entity.pdbx_description
1 polymer ?
#
loop_
_entity_poly.entity_id
_entity_poly.type
_entity_poly.pdbx_seq_one_letter_code
_entity_poly.pdbx_strand_id
1 'polypeptide(L)'
;MINSNRHPFKYLAKLFLAGFLIAGLIVVAAQDLAPNISYAKLFAYVFFGLAALAVNLVGLSVIYLNVYQWVLRKGGTDTAWFWFSSEPKGLIVIREKLRKH
;
A
#
# COMPACT_ATOMS: atom_id res chain seq x y z
N MET A 1 -26.07 -18.34 -11.88
CA MET A 1 -26.62 -17.18 -11.14
C MET A 1 -25.53 -16.13 -11.00
N ILE A 2 -25.59 -15.05 -11.79
CA ILE A 2 -24.62 -13.95 -11.72
C ILE A 2 -25.10 -13.01 -10.61
N ASN A 3 -24.45 -13.06 -9.46
CA ASN A 3 -24.77 -12.21 -8.32
C ASN A 3 -24.35 -10.76 -8.66
N SER A 4 -25.34 -9.92 -8.98
CA SER A 4 -25.13 -8.50 -9.27
C SER A 4 -24.80 -7.79 -7.97
N ASN A 5 -23.49 -7.61 -7.70
CA ASN A 5 -22.98 -6.80 -6.60
C ASN A 5 -23.39 -5.32 -6.80
N ARG A 6 -24.61 -4.96 -6.43
CA ARG A 6 -25.14 -3.57 -6.46
C ARG A 6 -24.74 -2.73 -5.24
N HIS A 7 -23.89 -3.28 -4.38
CA HIS A 7 -23.43 -2.62 -3.15
C HIS A 7 -22.17 -1.74 -3.23
N PRO A 8 -21.27 -1.77 -4.24
CA PRO A 8 -19.99 -1.07 -4.13
C PRO A 8 -20.12 0.45 -4.20
N PHE A 9 -21.08 0.97 -4.97
CA PHE A 9 -21.14 2.40 -5.26
C PHE A 9 -21.54 3.26 -4.05
N LYS A 10 -22.48 2.78 -3.21
CA LYS A 10 -22.92 3.54 -2.01
C LYS A 10 -21.79 3.67 -0.98
N TYR A 11 -21.03 2.60 -0.76
CA TYR A 11 -19.90 2.63 0.17
C TYR A 11 -18.74 3.46 -0.39
N LEU A 12 -18.47 3.35 -1.69
CA LEU A 12 -17.47 4.17 -2.37
C LEU A 12 -17.81 5.66 -2.26
N ALA A 13 -19.07 6.04 -2.52
CA ALA A 13 -19.53 7.42 -2.38
C ALA A 13 -19.40 7.94 -0.94
N LYS A 14 -19.74 7.12 0.06
CA LYS A 14 -19.52 7.46 1.48
C LYS A 14 -18.04 7.67 1.81
N LEU A 15 -17.17 6.83 1.25
CA LEU A 15 -15.73 6.93 1.44
C LEU A 15 -15.18 8.25 0.87
N PHE A 16 -15.58 8.60 -0.35
CA PHE A 16 -15.20 9.87 -0.97
C PHE A 16 -15.73 11.07 -0.18
N LEU A 17 -16.98 11.02 0.26
CA LEU A 17 -17.57 12.09 1.08
C LEU A 17 -16.82 12.27 2.41
N ALA A 18 -16.52 11.16 3.10
CA ALA A 18 -15.75 11.19 4.34
C ALA A 18 -14.34 11.75 4.11
N GLY A 19 -13.66 11.32 3.04
CA GLY A 19 -12.34 11.84 2.67
C GLY A 19 -12.37 13.35 2.38
N PHE A 20 -13.40 13.81 1.66
CA PHE A 20 -13.58 15.23 1.36
C PHE A 20 -13.82 16.06 2.63
N LEU A 21 -14.66 15.58 3.55
CA LEU A 21 -14.90 16.25 4.83
C LEU A 21 -13.63 16.35 5.69
N ILE A 22 -12.85 15.27 5.75
CA ILE A 22 -11.57 15.24 6.48
C ILE A 22 -10.57 16.22 5.84
N ALA A 23 -10.46 16.24 4.51
CA ALA A 23 -9.60 17.19 3.80
C ALA A 23 -10.00 18.65 4.08
N GLY A 24 -11.30 18.94 4.10
CA GLY A 24 -11.82 20.26 4.48
C GLY A 24 -11.43 20.66 5.90
N LEU A 25 -11.57 19.74 6.86
CA LEU A 25 -11.15 19.97 8.25
C LEU A 25 -9.66 20.26 8.37
N ILE A 26 -8.81 19.54 7.63
CA ILE A 26 -7.37 19.76 7.59
C ILE A 26 -7.05 21.15 7.04
N VAL A 27 -7.74 21.59 5.98
CA VAL A 27 -7.52 22.93 5.40
C VAL A 27 -7.90 24.04 6.38
N VAL A 28 -9.02 23.89 7.09
CA VAL A 28 -9.43 24.86 8.13
C VAL A 28 -8.35 24.95 9.21
N ALA A 29 -7.86 23.81 9.71
CA ALA A 29 -6.78 23.79 10.70
C ALA A 29 -5.45 24.34 10.15
N ALA A 30 -5.16 24.13 8.87
CA ALA A 30 -3.95 24.63 8.23
C ALA A 30 -3.98 26.15 7.98
N GLN A 31 -5.16 26.75 7.88
CA GLN A 31 -5.30 28.20 7.72
C GLN A 31 -4.76 28.96 8.93
N ASP A 32 -4.98 28.42 10.14
CA ASP A 32 -4.42 29.00 11.38
C ASP A 32 -2.88 29.00 11.36
N LEU A 33 -2.27 28.02 10.68
CA LEU A 33 -0.82 27.90 10.55
C LEU A 33 -0.25 28.78 9.43
N ALA A 34 -1.03 29.02 8.36
CA ALA A 34 -0.61 29.77 7.18
C ALA A 34 -1.67 30.79 6.72
N PRO A 35 -1.92 31.85 7.50
CA PRO A 35 -3.02 32.79 7.25
C PRO A 35 -2.88 33.59 5.95
N ASN A 36 -1.66 33.71 5.42
CA ASN A 36 -1.38 34.44 4.17
C ASN A 36 -1.69 33.64 2.90
N ILE A 37 -2.03 32.35 3.01
CA ILE A 37 -2.33 31.49 1.86
C ILE A 37 -3.85 31.36 1.73
N SER A 38 -4.36 31.45 0.50
CA SER A 38 -5.77 31.21 0.20
C SER A 38 -6.15 29.75 0.44
N TYR A 39 -7.36 29.52 0.97
CA TYR A 39 -7.95 28.19 1.16
C TYR A 39 -7.85 27.27 -0.06
N ALA A 40 -8.04 27.80 -1.28
CA ALA A 40 -7.94 26.99 -2.50
C ALA A 40 -6.52 26.45 -2.75
N LYS A 41 -5.50 27.26 -2.46
CA LYS A 41 -4.10 26.84 -2.55
C LYS A 41 -3.75 25.84 -1.45
N LEU A 42 -4.23 26.06 -0.22
CA LEU A 42 -4.05 25.10 0.88
C LEU A 42 -4.69 23.75 0.57
N PHE A 43 -5.92 23.75 0.05
CA PHE A 43 -6.58 22.52 -0.38
C PHE A 43 -5.79 21.80 -1.47
N ALA A 44 -5.29 22.52 -2.47
CA ALA A 44 -4.44 21.95 -3.50
C ALA A 44 -3.16 21.33 -2.91
N TYR A 45 -2.48 22.01 -1.98
CA TYR A 45 -1.29 21.46 -1.32
C TYR A 45 -1.59 20.22 -0.51
N VAL A 46 -2.67 20.21 0.26
CA VAL A 46 -3.12 19.02 1.02
C VAL A 46 -3.40 17.87 0.06
N PHE A 47 -4.12 18.13 -1.04
CA PHE A 47 -4.46 17.12 -2.04
C PHE A 47 -3.21 16.55 -2.72
N PHE A 48 -2.30 17.41 -3.19
CA PHE A 48 -1.03 16.97 -3.81
C PHE A 48 -0.14 16.24 -2.81
N GLY A 49 -0.09 16.68 -1.55
CA GLY A 49 0.64 15.99 -0.49
C GLY A 49 0.09 14.58 -0.24
N LEU A 50 -1.24 14.44 -0.17
CA LEU A 50 -1.92 13.15 -0.01
C LEU A 50 -1.67 12.24 -1.21
N ALA A 51 -1.77 12.77 -2.42
CA ALA A 51 -1.46 12.04 -3.65
C ALA A 51 0.00 11.58 -3.69
N ALA A 52 0.94 12.47 -3.36
CA ALA A 52 2.36 12.15 -3.31
C ALA A 52 2.65 11.06 -2.28
N LEU A 53 2.04 11.14 -1.08
CA LEU A 53 2.17 10.13 -0.04
C LEU A 53 1.60 8.78 -0.51
N ALA A 54 0.42 8.76 -1.13
CA ALA A 54 -0.18 7.54 -1.66
C ALA A 54 0.70 6.90 -2.74
N VAL A 55 1.21 7.69 -3.69
CA VAL A 55 2.10 7.20 -4.76
C VAL A 55 3.40 6.66 -4.17
N ASN A 56 4.01 7.34 -3.20
CA ASN A 56 5.22 6.85 -2.55
C ASN A 56 4.95 5.54 -1.80
N LEU A 57 3.87 5.46 -1.03
CA LEU A 57 3.56 4.28 -0.23
C LEU A 57 3.25 3.07 -1.11
N VAL A 58 2.43 3.24 -2.16
CA VAL A 58 2.12 2.19 -3.13
C VAL A 58 3.37 1.82 -3.94
N GLY A 59 4.10 2.81 -4.44
CA GLY A 59 5.31 2.60 -5.24
C GLY A 59 6.37 1.82 -4.46
N LEU A 60 6.69 2.26 -3.23
CA LEU A 60 7.63 1.56 -2.35
C LEU A 60 7.13 0.16 -2.01
N SER A 61 5.83 -0.01 -1.75
CA SER A 61 5.26 -1.34 -1.50
C SER A 61 5.42 -2.26 -2.71
N VAL A 62 5.13 -1.78 -3.91
CA VAL A 62 5.29 -2.55 -5.15
C VAL A 62 6.76 -2.91 -5.38
N ILE A 63 7.68 -1.96 -5.21
CA ILE A 63 9.12 -2.21 -5.34
C ILE A 63 9.56 -3.26 -4.32
N TYR A 64 9.23 -3.05 -3.04
CA TYR A 64 9.58 -3.95 -1.95
C TYR A 64 9.09 -5.38 -2.21
N LEU A 65 7.81 -5.53 -2.56
CA LEU A 65 7.22 -6.83 -2.86
C LEU A 65 7.87 -7.48 -4.09
N ASN A 66 8.19 -6.71 -5.14
CA ASN A 66 8.88 -7.26 -6.31
C ASN A 66 10.29 -7.73 -5.99
N VAL A 67 11.05 -6.96 -5.20
CA VAL A 67 12.38 -7.37 -4.73
C VAL A 67 12.27 -8.63 -3.88
N TYR A 68 11.29 -8.69 -2.96
CA TYR A 68 11.05 -9.86 -2.12
C TYR A 68 10.74 -11.12 -2.96
N GLN A 69 9.83 -10.99 -3.93
CA GLN A 69 9.50 -12.06 -4.87
C GLN A 69 10.69 -12.46 -5.75
N TRP A 70 11.59 -11.53 -6.09
CA TRP A 70 12.83 -11.85 -6.79
C TRP A 70 13.80 -12.65 -5.90
N VAL A 71 14.00 -12.24 -4.65
CA VAL A 71 14.83 -12.96 -3.67
C VAL A 71 14.32 -14.39 -3.47
N LEU A 72 13.01 -14.55 -3.29
CA LEU A 72 12.36 -15.87 -3.16
C LEU A 72 12.62 -16.76 -4.39
N ARG A 73 12.56 -16.19 -5.60
CA ARG A 73 12.86 -16.92 -6.84
C ARG A 73 14.32 -17.32 -6.97
N LYS A 74 15.25 -16.58 -6.36
CA LYS A 74 16.68 -16.89 -6.31
C LYS A 74 17.07 -17.87 -5.19
N GLY A 75 16.10 -18.40 -4.46
CA GLY A 75 16.35 -19.34 -3.36
C GLY A 75 16.58 -18.67 -2.02
N GLY A 76 16.26 -17.38 -1.88
CA GLY A 76 16.09 -16.78 -0.56
C GLY A 76 14.91 -17.42 0.17
N THR A 77 14.99 -17.46 1.50
CA THR A 77 14.03 -18.12 2.38
C THR A 77 13.29 -17.09 3.22
N ASP A 78 11.95 -17.11 3.17
CA ASP A 78 11.08 -16.33 4.05
C ASP A 78 10.89 -17.05 5.39
N THR A 79 10.89 -16.32 6.50
CA THR A 79 10.54 -16.85 7.82
C THR A 79 9.07 -17.23 7.94
N ALA A 80 8.19 -16.78 7.03
CA ALA A 80 6.80 -17.24 6.98
C ALA A 80 6.68 -18.75 6.75
N TRP A 81 7.68 -19.41 6.15
CA TRP A 81 7.71 -20.86 5.98
C TRP A 81 7.75 -21.63 7.33
N PHE A 82 8.17 -20.98 8.42
CA PHE A 82 8.05 -21.58 9.76
C PHE A 82 6.58 -21.79 10.18
N TRP A 83 5.67 -21.03 9.59
CA TRP A 83 4.24 -21.01 9.96
C TRP A 83 3.33 -21.60 8.88
N PHE A 84 3.83 -21.80 7.66
CA PHE A 84 3.11 -22.44 6.56
C PHE A 84 3.93 -23.61 6.01
N SER A 85 3.35 -24.81 5.95
CA SER A 85 4.01 -26.09 5.54
C SER A 85 4.55 -26.15 4.10
N SER A 86 4.79 -25.01 3.47
CA SER A 86 5.41 -24.91 2.15
C SER A 86 6.93 -24.77 2.32
N GLU A 87 7.69 -25.83 2.02
CA GLU A 87 9.15 -25.77 2.00
C GLU A 87 9.65 -24.72 0.98
N PRO A 88 10.50 -23.76 1.37
CA PRO A 88 11.01 -22.74 0.46
C PRO A 88 12.02 -23.36 -0.51
N LYS A 89 11.99 -22.92 -1.77
CA LYS A 89 12.84 -23.45 -2.85
C LYS A 89 14.33 -23.46 -2.50
N GLY A 90 14.80 -22.48 -1.73
CA GLY A 90 16.18 -22.41 -1.25
C GLY A 90 16.60 -23.59 -0.37
N LEU A 91 15.72 -24.05 0.52
CA LEU A 91 16.01 -25.19 1.41
C LEU A 91 16.14 -26.50 0.63
N ILE A 92 15.33 -26.68 -0.42
CA ILE A 92 15.37 -27.86 -1.29
C ILE A 92 16.73 -27.95 -1.99
N VAL A 93 17.22 -26.83 -2.54
CA VAL A 93 18.54 -26.77 -3.19
C VAL A 93 19.68 -27.09 -2.23
N ILE A 94 19.64 -26.56 -1.00
CA ILE A 94 20.66 -26.86 0.03
C ILE A 94 20.63 -28.35 0.40
N ARG A 95 19.44 -28.92 0.59
CA ARG A 95 19.24 -30.35 0.91
C ARG A 95 19.79 -31.25 -0.20
N GLU A 96 19.50 -30.94 -1.46
CA GLU A 96 20.03 -31.71 -2.59
C GLU A 96 21.56 -31.62 -2.71
N LYS A 97 22.14 -30.46 -2.41
CA LYS A 97 23.60 -30.28 -2.41
C LYS A 97 24.27 -31.09 -1.31
N LEU A 98 23.69 -31.10 -0.10
CA LEU A 98 24.17 -31.91 1.02
C LEU A 98 24.01 -33.42 0.80
N ARG A 99 23.00 -33.86 0.04
CA ARG A 99 22.78 -35.28 -0.28
C ARG A 99 23.73 -35.83 -1.36
N LYS A 100 24.35 -34.95 -2.14
CA LYS A 100 25.30 -35.31 -3.22
C LYS A 100 26.76 -35.31 -2.78
N HIS A 101 27.06 -34.92 -1.54
CA HIS A 101 28.36 -35.05 -0.89
C HIS A 101 28.28 -36.09 0.22
#